data_AF-A0A267M3J6-F1
#
_entry.id   AF-A0A267M3J6-F1
#
_cell.length_a   1.000
_cell.length_b   1.000
_cell.length_c   1.000
_cell.angle_alpha   90.00
_cell.angle_beta   90.00
_cell.angle_gamma   90.00
#
_symmetry.space_group_name_H-M   'P 1'
#
loop_
_entity.id
_entity.type
_entity.pdbx_description
1 polymer ?
#
loop_
_entity_poly.entity_id
_entity_poly.type
_entity_poly.pdbx_seq_one_letter_code
_entity_poly.pdbx_strand_id
1 'polypeptide(L)' 'MGSLEEMKEILKDYIYWFNNVRRSNKLKYTTPVKYRNRVLSNL' A
#
# COMPACT_ATOMS: atom_id res chain seq x y z
N MET A 1 -10.05 -2.71 -24.84
CA MET A 1 -9.40 -1.68 -24.01
C MET A 1 -10.38 -1.33 -22.89
N GLY A 2 -9.92 -1.34 -21.64
CA GLY A 2 -10.77 -0.98 -20.50
C GLY A 2 -11.11 0.51 -20.51
N SER A 3 -12.23 0.88 -19.88
CA SER A 3 -12.66 2.28 -19.76
C SER A 3 -11.76 3.07 -18.81
N LEU A 4 -11.80 4.40 -18.92
CA LEU A 4 -11.09 5.27 -17.96
C LEU A 4 -11.55 5.01 -16.52
N GLU A 5 -12.82 4.66 -16.32
CA GLU A 5 -13.36 4.40 -14.99
C GLU A 5 -12.83 3.10 -14.41
N GLU A 6 -12.79 2.03 -15.21
CA GLU A 6 -12.17 0.75 -14.80
C GLU A 6 -10.69 0.94 -14.42
N MET A 7 -9.95 1.77 -15.16
CA MET A 7 -8.57 2.08 -14.83
C MET A 7 -8.44 2.79 -13.48
N LYS A 8 -9.34 3.73 -13.16
CA LYS A 8 -9.33 4.42 -11.86
C LYS A 8 -9.62 3.44 -10.72
N GLU A 9 -10.55 2.52 -10.89
CA GLU A 9 -10.89 1.50 -9.89
C GLU A 9 -9.69 0.58 -9.63
N ILE A 10 -9.06 0.06 -10.70
CA ILE A 10 -7.85 -0.77 -10.58
C ILE A 10 -6.73 -0.03 -9.84
N LEU A 11 -6.53 1.26 -10.13
CA LEU A 11 -5.52 2.05 -9.43
C LEU A 11 -5.84 2.25 -7.96
N LYS A 12 -7.11 2.50 -7.61
CA LYS A 12 -7.55 2.60 -6.20
C LYS A 12 -7.29 1.30 -5.46
N ASP A 13 -7.65 0.17 -6.05
CA ASP A 13 -7.44 -1.15 -5.46
C ASP A 13 -5.96 -1.46 -5.28
N TYR A 14 -5.14 -1.12 -6.28
CA TYR A 14 -3.69 -1.29 -6.20
C TYR A 14 -3.08 -0.45 -5.08
N ILE A 15 -3.46 0.83 -4.97
CA ILE A 15 -2.99 1.73 -3.90
C ILE A 15 -3.38 1.18 -2.53
N TYR A 16 -4.62 0.70 -2.39
CA TYR A 16 -5.08 0.10 -1.14
C TYR A 16 -4.29 -1.16 -0.79
N TRP A 17 -4.15 -2.09 -1.73
CA TRP A 17 -3.38 -3.32 -1.54
C TRP A 17 -1.93 -3.03 -1.17
N PHE A 18 -1.29 -2.10 -1.89
CA PHE A 18 0.09 -1.73 -1.65
C PHE A 18 0.27 -1.22 -0.22
N ASN A 19 -0.58 -0.29 0.21
CA ASN A 19 -0.41 0.38 1.49
C ASN A 19 -0.81 -0.47 2.70
N ASN A 20 -1.84 -1.31 2.55
CA ASN A 20 -2.50 -1.98 3.67
C ASN A 20 -2.37 -3.50 3.68
N VAL A 21 -2.07 -4.13 2.55
CA VAL A 21 -2.04 -5.60 2.42
C VAL A 21 -0.62 -6.11 2.16
N ARG A 22 0.12 -5.47 1.26
CA ARG A 22 1.48 -5.89 0.88
C ARG A 22 2.38 -6.00 2.11
N ARG A 23 3.08 -7.13 2.23
CA ARG A 23 4.11 -7.38 3.24
C ARG A 23 5.40 -7.77 2.56
N SER A 24 6.53 -7.38 3.14
CA SER A 24 7.85 -7.69 2.60
C SER A 24 8.86 -7.80 3.73
N ASN A 25 9.90 -8.61 3.54
CA ASN A 25 11.03 -8.74 4.48
C ASN A 25 11.68 -7.37 4.74
N LYS A 26 11.76 -6.50 3.72
CA LYS A 26 12.27 -5.12 3.86
C LYS A 26 11.46 -4.28 4.85
N LEU A 27 10.18 -4.59 5.02
CA LEU A 27 9.27 -3.91 5.94
C LEU A 27 9.16 -4.63 7.29
N LYS A 28 10.06 -5.57 7.59
CA LYS A 28 9.97 -6.45 8.77
C LYS A 28 8.62 -7.17 8.85
N TYR A 29 8.11 -7.63 7.70
CA TYR A 29 6.79 -8.28 7.57
C TYR A 29 5.59 -7.43 8.02
N THR A 30 5.76 -6.11 8.16
CA THR A 30 4.67 -5.16 8.39
C THR A 30 4.17 -4.56 7.08
N THR A 31 2.97 -3.97 7.10
CA THR A 31 2.42 -3.24 5.96
C THR A 31 3.12 -1.88 5.82
N PRO A 32 3.18 -1.26 4.63
CA PRO A 32 3.81 0.05 4.47
C PRO A 32 3.30 1.12 5.43
N VAL A 33 1.98 1.20 5.67
CA VAL A 33 1.42 2.16 6.63
C VAL A 33 1.91 1.89 8.05
N LYS A 34 1.93 0.62 8.49
CA LYS A 34 2.45 0.25 9.83
C LYS A 34 3.95 0.53 9.95
N TYR A 35 4.71 0.24 8.90
CA TYR A 35 6.14 0.54 8.85
C TYR A 35 6.39 2.05 8.99
N ARG A 36 5.68 2.87 8.20
CA ARG A 36 5.77 4.33 8.24
C ARG A 36 5.46 4.87 9.63
N ASN A 37 4.34 4.46 10.22
CA ASN A 37 3.94 4.92 11.55
C ASN A 37 4.99 4.58 12.61
N ARG A 38 5.55 3.37 12.57
CA ARG A 38 6.62 2.96 13.49
C ARG A 38 7.91 3.76 13.31
N VAL A 39 8.30 4.06 12.07
CA VAL A 39 9.51 4.86 11.82
C VAL A 39 9.30 6.30 12.27
N LEU A 40 8.14 6.88 11.98
CA LEU A 40 7.81 8.25 12.38
C LEU A 40 7.57 8.41 13.88
N SER A 41 7.09 7.39 14.59
CA SER A 41 6.93 7.44 16.05
C SER A 41 8.26 7.33 16.81
N ASN A 42 9.32 6.91 16.11
CA ASN A 42 10.66 6.76 16.68
C ASN A 42 11.59 7.92 16.31
N LEU A 43 11.05 8.96 15.65
CA LEU A 43 11.69 10.27 15.46
C LEU A 43 11.36 11.16 16.64
#